data_AF-A0A4R2RC19-F1
#
_entry.id   AF-A0A4R2RC19-F1
#
_cell.length_a   1.000
_cell.length_b   1.000
_cell.length_c   1.000
_cell.angle_alpha   90.00
_cell.angle_beta   90.00
_cell.angle_gamma   90.00
#
_symmetry.space_group_name_H-M   'P 1'
#
loop_
_entity.id
_entity.type
_entity.pdbx_description
1 polymer ?
#
loop_
_entity_poly.entity_id
_entity_poly.type
_entity_poly.pdbx_seq_one_letter_code
_entity_poly.pdbx_strand_id
1 'polypeptide(L)'
;MARQQERDLLWLREEFYLSPLPTEKKVIFGHTPTDMITGTWYPFITDQRVGIDTGCVFGGCLSAVELDEGRVTAVYQVGHQASRVG
;
A
#
# COMPACT_ATOMS: atom_id res chain seq x y z
N MET A 1 -26.17 -0.99 -6.01
CA MET A 1 -24.75 -1.31 -5.71
C MET A 1 -24.69 -2.76 -5.30
N ALA A 2 -23.95 -3.59 -6.03
CA ALA A 2 -23.84 -5.02 -5.71
C ALA A 2 -23.03 -5.21 -4.42
N ARG A 3 -23.53 -6.06 -3.53
CA ARG A 3 -22.93 -6.38 -2.24
C ARG A 3 -21.62 -7.14 -2.49
N GLN A 4 -20.47 -6.62 -2.03
CA GLN A 4 -19.20 -7.36 -2.07
C GLN A 4 -19.36 -8.66 -1.28
N GLN A 5 -18.93 -9.79 -1.84
CA GLN A 5 -18.98 -11.07 -1.12
C GLN A 5 -17.78 -11.15 -0.17
N GLU A 6 -17.93 -11.86 0.94
CA GLU A 6 -16.90 -11.93 2.00
C GLU A 6 -15.53 -12.42 1.48
N ARG A 7 -15.53 -13.30 0.46
CA ARG A 7 -14.32 -13.74 -0.24
C ARG A 7 -13.60 -12.60 -0.97
N ASP A 8 -14.35 -11.65 -1.51
CA ASP A 8 -13.81 -10.57 -2.34
C ASP A 8 -13.04 -9.57 -1.45
N LEU A 9 -13.52 -9.37 -0.22
CA LEU A 9 -12.87 -8.56 0.80
C LEU A 9 -11.53 -9.16 1.28
N LEU A 10 -11.38 -10.49 1.18
CA LEU A 10 -10.21 -11.22 1.70
C LEU A 10 -9.18 -11.57 0.60
N TRP A 11 -9.59 -11.69 -0.67
CA TRP A 11 -8.74 -12.26 -1.72
C TRP A 11 -8.55 -11.39 -2.98
N LEU A 12 -9.25 -10.26 -3.14
CA LEU A 12 -8.91 -9.33 -4.23
C LEU A 12 -7.59 -8.61 -3.92
N ARG A 13 -6.54 -8.94 -4.68
CA ARG A 13 -5.25 -8.23 -4.65
C ARG A 13 -5.05 -7.45 -5.95
N GLU A 14 -4.68 -8.14 -7.03
CA GLU A 14 -4.38 -7.54 -8.34
C GLU A 14 -5.52 -6.66 -8.87
N GLU A 15 -6.74 -7.18 -8.84
CA GLU A 15 -7.94 -6.46 -9.31
C GLU A 15 -8.20 -5.18 -8.50
N PHE A 16 -7.77 -5.12 -7.24
CA PHE A 16 -7.96 -3.95 -6.38
C PHE A 16 -6.96 -2.83 -6.68
N TYR A 17 -5.66 -3.14 -6.80
CA TYR A 17 -4.65 -2.09 -7.02
C TYR A 17 -4.41 -1.73 -8.49
N LEU A 18 -4.95 -2.50 -9.45
CA LEU A 18 -4.87 -2.21 -10.90
C LEU A 18 -6.12 -1.56 -11.49
N SER A 19 -7.30 -1.73 -10.88
CA SER A 19 -8.55 -1.18 -11.42
C SER A 19 -8.62 0.35 -11.35
N PRO A 20 -9.42 1.03 -12.20
CA PRO A 20 -9.80 2.42 -11.95
C PRO A 20 -10.66 2.53 -10.69
N LEU A 21 -10.40 3.53 -9.85
CA LEU A 21 -11.21 3.77 -8.65
C LEU A 21 -12.48 4.54 -9.04
N PRO A 22 -13.66 4.17 -8.51
CA PRO A 22 -14.91 4.89 -8.75
C PRO A 22 -15.05 6.17 -7.90
N THR A 23 -13.94 6.66 -7.31
CA THR A 23 -13.93 7.79 -6.38
C THR A 23 -12.73 8.68 -6.63
N GLU A 24 -12.92 9.99 -6.40
CA GLU A 24 -11.84 10.98 -6.43
C GLU A 24 -11.04 11.02 -5.11
N LYS A 25 -11.46 10.25 -4.08
CA LYS A 25 -10.75 10.18 -2.81
C LYS A 25 -9.47 9.35 -2.94
N LYS A 26 -8.43 9.78 -2.23
CA LYS A 26 -7.23 8.96 -2.02
C LYS A 26 -7.55 7.75 -1.14
N VAL A 27 -7.14 6.57 -1.59
CA VAL A 27 -7.34 5.29 -0.90
C VAL A 27 -6.02 4.82 -0.30
N ILE A 28 -5.99 4.64 1.02
CA ILE A 28 -4.88 4.06 1.75
C ILE A 28 -5.22 2.59 2.03
N PHE A 29 -4.31 1.67 1.72
CA PHE A 29 -4.56 0.24 1.84
C PHE A 29 -3.34 -0.55 2.34
N GLY A 30 -3.61 -1.73 2.89
CA GLY A 30 -2.63 -2.75 3.24
C GLY A 30 -3.03 -4.10 2.65
N HIS A 31 -2.76 -5.20 3.36
CA HIS A 31 -3.13 -6.60 3.02
C HIS A 31 -2.40 -7.20 1.81
N THR A 32 -2.07 -6.36 0.82
CA THR A 32 -1.22 -6.70 -0.31
C THR A 32 0.16 -6.09 -0.07
N PRO A 33 1.16 -6.91 0.34
CA PRO A 33 2.54 -6.50 0.41
C PRO A 33 3.02 -5.73 -0.84
N THR A 34 3.69 -4.59 -0.63
CA THR A 34 4.12 -3.70 -1.73
C THR A 34 5.17 -4.34 -2.64
N ASP A 35 5.94 -5.31 -2.15
CA ASP A 35 6.88 -6.06 -2.99
C ASP A 35 6.16 -6.83 -4.11
N MET A 36 4.93 -7.29 -3.88
CA MET A 36 4.12 -7.91 -4.93
C MET A 36 3.59 -6.91 -5.96
N ILE A 37 3.59 -5.62 -5.64
CA ILE A 37 3.10 -4.54 -6.53
C ILE A 37 4.27 -3.90 -7.29
N THR A 38 5.31 -3.48 -6.57
CA THR A 38 6.44 -2.68 -7.08
C THR A 38 7.76 -3.44 -7.09
N GLY A 39 7.85 -4.61 -6.46
CA GLY A 39 9.12 -5.32 -6.22
C GLY A 39 9.93 -4.74 -5.05
N THR A 40 9.38 -3.80 -4.27
CA THR A 40 10.11 -3.14 -3.17
C THR A 40 9.32 -3.11 -1.85
N TRP A 41 10.03 -3.12 -0.72
CA TRP A 41 9.46 -2.93 0.62
C TRP A 41 9.22 -1.45 0.97
N TYR A 42 8.96 -0.61 -0.04
CA TYR A 42 8.67 0.82 0.13
C TYR A 42 7.18 1.08 -0.16
N PRO A 43 6.51 2.02 0.52
CA PRO A 43 5.11 2.33 0.24
C PRO A 43 4.85 2.61 -1.23
N PHE A 44 3.82 1.97 -1.79
CA PHE A 44 3.35 2.25 -3.15
C PHE A 44 2.55 3.54 -3.15
N ILE A 45 3.05 4.61 -3.78
CA ILE A 45 2.43 5.94 -3.72
C ILE A 45 2.05 6.40 -5.14
N THR A 46 0.79 6.77 -5.30
CA THR A 46 0.25 7.44 -6.50
C THR A 46 -0.69 8.58 -6.07
N ASP A 47 -1.24 9.32 -7.04
CA ASP A 47 -2.20 10.39 -6.76
C ASP A 47 -3.49 9.88 -6.09
N GLN A 48 -3.91 8.65 -6.38
CA GLN A 48 -5.17 8.09 -5.88
C GLN A 48 -4.99 6.97 -4.85
N ARG A 49 -3.81 6.35 -4.77
CA ARG A 49 -3.56 5.16 -3.94
C ARG A 49 -2.28 5.28 -3.12
N VAL A 50 -2.33 4.81 -1.88
CA VAL A 50 -1.16 4.62 -1.02
C VAL A 50 -1.19 3.22 -0.38
N GLY A 51 -0.27 2.34 -0.77
CA GLY A 51 -0.08 1.02 -0.15
C GLY A 51 0.96 1.08 0.95
N ILE A 52 0.59 0.75 2.19
CA ILE A 52 1.48 0.84 3.37
C ILE A 52 1.91 -0.51 3.94
N ASP A 53 1.38 -1.61 3.41
CA ASP A 53 1.81 -2.96 3.79
C ASP A 53 3.16 -3.28 3.13
N THR A 54 4.24 -2.93 3.81
CA THR A 54 5.60 -3.21 3.34
C THR A 54 6.14 -4.52 3.90
N GLY A 55 5.27 -5.50 4.18
CA GLY A 55 5.68 -6.87 4.51
C GLY A 55 6.50 -7.01 5.79
N CYS A 56 6.12 -6.31 6.87
CA CYS A 56 6.84 -6.33 8.15
C CYS A 56 7.17 -7.75 8.66
N VAL A 57 6.27 -8.70 8.46
CA VAL A 57 6.44 -10.10 8.91
C VAL A 57 7.24 -10.96 7.92
N PHE A 58 7.51 -10.46 6.72
CA PHE A 58 8.18 -11.17 5.62
C PHE A 58 9.62 -10.68 5.38
N GLY A 59 10.19 -9.91 6.31
CA GLY A 59 11.53 -9.34 6.19
C GLY A 59 11.56 -7.91 5.64
N GLY A 60 10.39 -7.28 5.43
CA GLY A 60 10.28 -5.86 5.13
C GLY A 60 10.22 -4.99 6.39
N CYS A 61 9.39 -3.94 6.36
CA CYS A 61 9.26 -2.97 7.44
C CYS A 61 7.83 -2.83 7.95
N LEU A 62 7.67 -2.39 9.20
CA LEU A 62 6.45 -1.71 9.64
C LEU A 62 6.51 -0.28 9.15
N SER A 63 5.56 0.12 8.30
CA SER A 63 5.55 1.43 7.65
C SER A 63 4.39 2.30 8.08
N ALA A 64 4.64 3.60 8.15
CA ALA A 64 3.64 4.64 8.30
C ALA A 64 3.92 5.77 7.30
N VAL A 65 2.87 6.48 6.89
CA VAL A 65 2.98 7.67 6.03
C VAL A 65 2.36 8.86 6.75
N GLU A 66 2.97 10.02 6.58
CA GLU A 66 2.36 11.30 6.96
C GLU A 66 1.57 11.84 5.77
N LEU A 67 0.36 12.33 6.03
CA LEU A 67 -0.50 12.93 5.03
C LEU A 67 -0.81 14.37 5.39
N ASP A 68 -0.55 15.27 4.45
CA ASP A 68 -1.01 16.66 4.50
C ASP A 68 -1.79 16.97 3.23
N GLU A 69 -3.04 17.44 3.38
CA GLU A 69 -3.98 17.69 2.27
C GLU A 69 -4.05 16.53 1.24
N GLY A 70 -3.97 15.29 1.71
CA GLY A 70 -4.00 14.09 0.86
C GLY A 70 -2.69 13.82 0.10
N ARG A 71 -1.61 14.56 0.35
CA ARG A 71 -0.26 14.30 -0.19
C ARG A 71 0.58 13.61 0.87
N VAL A 72 1.40 12.65 0.44
CA VAL A 72 2.38 12.02 1.34
C VAL A 72 3.54 12.98 1.55
N THR A 73 3.74 13.44 2.78
CA THR A 73 4.82 14.38 3.15
C THR A 73 6.03 13.68 3.75
N ALA A 74 5.82 12.55 4.41
CA ALA A 74 6.89 11.73 4.99
C ALA A 74 6.54 10.23 4.98
N VAL A 75 7.58 9.40 5.02
CA VAL A 75 7.50 7.95 5.18
C VAL A 75 8.37 7.54 6.36
N TYR A 76 7.78 6.80 7.30
CA TYR A 76 8.46 6.25 8.47
C TYR A 76 8.48 4.73 8.36
N GLN A 77 9.65 4.11 8.55
CA GLN A 77 9.81 2.66 8.50
C GLN A 77 10.66 2.16 9.66
N VAL A 78 10.21 1.10 10.32
CA VAL A 78 10.97 0.39 11.35
C VAL A 78 10.98 -1.09 10.99
N GLY A 79 12.18 -1.67 10.84
CA GLY A 79 12.35 -3.05 10.38
C GLY A 79 13.63 -3.21 9.57
N HIS A 80 13.75 -4.34 8.85
CA HIS A 80 14.97 -4.66 8.12
C HIS A 80 15.09 -3.79 6.86
N GLN A 81 15.89 -2.73 6.92
CA GLN A 81 16.33 -2.01 5.73
C GLN A 81 17.36 -2.89 5.01
N ALA A 82 16.99 -3.45 3.86
CA ALA A 82 18.00 -3.81 2.86
C ALA A 82 18.65 -2.49 2.40
N SER A 83 19.69 -2.08 3.12
CA SER A 83 20.71 -1.08 2.78
C SER A 83 20.25 0.13 1.94
N ARG A 84 20.27 1.32 2.56
CA ARG A 84 20.52 2.58 1.84
C ARG A 84 21.75 2.36 0.94
N VAL A 85 21.54 2.22 -0.37
CA VAL A 85 22.60 2.40 -1.35
C VAL A 85 22.75 3.91 -1.50
N GLY A 86 23.98 4.39 -1.24
CA GLY A 86 24.33 5.81 -1.20
C GLY A 86 24.33 6.51 -2.55
#